data_AF-A0A0P1BNQ8-F1
#
_entry.id   AF-A0A0P1BNQ8-F1
#
_cell.length_a   1.000
_cell.length_b   1.000
_cell.length_c   1.000
_cell.angle_alpha   90.00
_cell.angle_beta   90.00
_cell.angle_gamma   90.00
#
_symmetry.space_group_name_H-M   'P 1'
#
loop_
_entity.id
_entity.type
_entity.pdbx_description
1 polymer ?
#
loop_
_entity_poly.entity_id
_entity_poly.type
_entity_poly.pdbx_seq_one_letter_code
_entity_poly.pdbx_strand_id
1 'polypeptide(L)'
;MWNVGEVQRKMQKEARERERLVGMENFARGADDLSRNAELKSVERADDPALRFLTKKREEGPQKPKYKGPRPPPNRFGILPGYRWDGVDRGNGFEAKYFRARNEREDRKRRDY
;
A
#
# COMPACT_ATOMS: atom_id res chain seq x y z
N MET A 1 -19.32 15.99 6.55
CA MET A 1 -19.42 15.62 7.98
C MET A 1 -18.02 15.68 8.59
N TRP A 2 -17.87 16.29 9.75
CA TRP A 2 -16.56 16.46 10.42
C TRP A 2 -15.99 15.16 11.03
N ASN A 3 -16.78 14.10 11.11
CA ASN A 3 -16.44 12.88 11.85
C ASN A 3 -15.83 11.75 10.98
N VAL A 4 -15.59 12.00 9.69
CA VAL A 4 -15.04 10.99 8.77
C VAL A 4 -13.57 11.29 8.52
N GLY A 5 -12.71 10.27 8.65
CA GLY A 5 -11.27 10.41 8.43
C GLY A 5 -10.94 10.89 7.01
N GLU A 6 -9.90 11.71 6.87
CA GLU A 6 -9.46 12.25 5.58
C GLU A 6 -9.17 11.13 4.56
N VAL A 7 -8.51 10.05 5.00
CA VAL A 7 -8.19 8.88 4.18
C VAL A 7 -9.45 8.19 3.67
N GLN A 8 -10.47 8.01 4.52
CA GLN A 8 -11.73 7.38 4.13
C GLN A 8 -12.46 8.23 3.09
N ARG A 9 -12.46 9.56 3.25
CA ARG A 9 -13.06 10.47 2.27
C ARG A 9 -12.33 10.42 0.92
N LYS A 10 -10.99 10.38 0.95
CA LYS A 10 -10.18 10.23 -0.25
C LYS A 10 -10.48 8.91 -0.97
N MET A 11 -10.49 7.80 -0.22
CA MET A 11 -10.83 6.47 -0.74
C MET A 11 -12.24 6.44 -1.35
N GLN A 12 -13.25 7.03 -0.70
CA GLN A 12 -14.60 7.12 -1.27
C GLN A 12 -14.62 7.90 -2.58
N LYS A 13 -13.88 9.02 -2.65
CA LYS A 13 -13.77 9.81 -3.89
C LYS A 13 -13.09 9.01 -5.00
N GLU A 14 -11.96 8.37 -4.71
CA GLU A 14 -11.22 7.55 -5.67
C GLU A 14 -12.05 6.34 -6.14
N ALA A 15 -12.78 5.69 -5.23
CA ALA A 15 -13.67 4.58 -5.56
C ALA A 15 -14.80 5.02 -6.50
N ARG A 16 -15.43 6.18 -6.25
CA ARG A 16 -16.48 6.73 -7.11
C ARG A 16 -15.96 7.08 -8.51
N GLU A 17 -14.78 7.70 -8.59
CA GLU A 17 -14.13 7.99 -9.87
C GLU A 17 -13.78 6.70 -10.62
N ARG A 18 -13.26 5.69 -9.92
CA ARG A 18 -12.97 4.37 -10.49
C ARG A 18 -14.24 3.71 -11.02
N GLU A 19 -15.31 3.71 -10.26
CA GLU A 19 -16.61 3.16 -10.68
C GLU A 19 -17.13 3.87 -11.94
N ARG A 20 -17.03 5.21 -11.99
CA ARG A 20 -17.37 5.99 -13.18
C ARG A 20 -16.55 5.56 -14.40
N LEU A 21 -15.24 5.41 -14.25
CA LEU A 21 -14.35 5.00 -15.34
C LEU A 21 -14.67 3.57 -15.81
N VAL A 22 -14.83 2.63 -14.87
CA VAL A 22 -15.18 1.23 -15.19
C VAL A 22 -16.54 1.15 -15.89
N GLY A 23 -17.51 1.98 -15.50
CA GLY A 23 -18.80 2.05 -16.16
C GLY A 23 -18.73 2.57 -17.62
N MET A 24 -17.63 3.23 -18.00
CA MET A 24 -17.36 3.66 -19.38
C MET A 24 -16.50 2.65 -20.16
N GLU A 25 -15.85 1.71 -19.48
CA GLU A 25 -15.01 0.68 -20.10
C GLU A 25 -15.87 -0.47 -20.68
N ASN A 26 -15.31 -1.18 -21.66
CA ASN A 26 -15.89 -2.41 -22.17
C ASN A 26 -15.75 -3.54 -21.14
N PHE A 27 -16.75 -4.45 -21.11
CA PHE A 27 -16.73 -5.60 -20.20
C PHE A 27 -15.56 -6.56 -20.46
N ALA A 28 -15.26 -6.84 -21.74
CA ALA A 28 -14.16 -7.71 -22.13
C ALA A 28 -12.89 -6.88 -22.41
N ARG A 29 -11.75 -7.35 -21.89
CA ARG A 29 -10.43 -6.77 -22.16
C ARG A 29 -9.67 -7.67 -23.13
N GLY A 30 -9.23 -7.11 -24.26
CA GLY A 30 -8.40 -7.78 -25.27
C GLY A 30 -6.91 -7.44 -25.13
N ALA A 31 -6.09 -7.99 -26.03
CA ALA A 31 -4.65 -7.71 -26.08
C ALA A 31 -4.35 -6.23 -26.40
N ASP A 32 -5.25 -5.56 -27.10
CA ASP A 32 -5.08 -4.16 -27.54
C ASP A 32 -5.61 -3.12 -26.52
N ASP A 33 -6.01 -3.54 -25.32
CA ASP A 33 -6.54 -2.63 -24.30
C ASP A 33 -5.47 -1.60 -23.87
N LEU A 34 -5.69 -0.34 -24.23
CA LEU A 34 -4.72 0.74 -24.04
C LEU A 34 -4.46 1.03 -22.55
N SER A 35 -5.51 1.02 -21.72
CA SER A 35 -5.43 1.31 -20.28
C SER A 35 -4.57 0.26 -19.58
N ARG A 36 -4.86 -1.02 -19.86
CA ARG A 36 -4.12 -2.15 -19.31
C ARG A 36 -2.68 -2.20 -19.79
N ASN A 37 -2.45 -1.95 -21.08
CA ASN A 37 -1.11 -1.94 -21.64
C ASN A 37 -0.26 -0.79 -21.09
N ALA A 38 -0.85 0.38 -20.84
CA ALA A 38 -0.17 1.49 -20.19
C ALA A 38 0.21 1.17 -18.74
N GLU A 39 -0.70 0.56 -17.97
CA GLU A 39 -0.43 0.11 -16.60
C GLU A 39 0.74 -0.88 -16.57
N LEU A 40 0.71 -1.92 -17.42
CA LEU A 40 1.76 -2.95 -17.47
C LEU A 40 3.13 -2.40 -17.86
N LYS A 41 3.17 -1.38 -18.74
CA LYS A 41 4.43 -0.69 -19.11
C LYS A 41 4.97 0.19 -18.00
N SER A 42 4.13 0.64 -17.07
CA SER A 42 4.54 1.48 -15.94
C SER A 42 5.10 0.71 -14.76
N VAL A 43 4.88 -0.62 -14.71
CA VAL A 43 5.40 -1.48 -13.64
C VAL A 43 6.92 -1.54 -13.73
N GLU A 44 7.58 -0.96 -12.73
CA GLU A 44 9.03 -1.07 -12.58
C GLU A 44 9.41 -2.49 -12.12
N ARG A 45 10.40 -3.08 -12.79
CA ARG A 45 10.93 -4.41 -12.46
C ARG A 45 12.34 -4.25 -11.93
N ALA A 46 12.61 -4.79 -10.74
CA ALA A 46 13.91 -4.69 -10.09
C ALA A 46 15.03 -5.38 -10.89
N ASP A 47 14.69 -6.45 -11.62
CA ASP A 47 15.63 -7.23 -12.42
C ASP A 47 15.91 -6.61 -13.80
N ASP A 48 15.30 -5.46 -14.13
CA ASP A 48 15.47 -4.82 -15.43
C ASP A 48 16.80 -4.03 -15.49
N PRO A 49 17.78 -4.42 -16.32
CA PRO A 49 19.04 -3.70 -16.44
C PRO A 49 18.86 -2.26 -16.98
N ALA A 50 17.78 -1.98 -17.71
CA ALA A 50 17.48 -0.66 -18.25
C ALA A 50 17.02 0.34 -17.18
N LEU A 51 16.56 -0.14 -16.02
CA LEU A 51 16.09 0.71 -14.91
C LEU A 51 17.16 1.72 -14.49
N ARG A 52 18.44 1.32 -14.52
CA ARG A 52 19.59 2.17 -14.19
C ARG A 52 19.73 3.40 -15.08
N PHE A 53 19.23 3.34 -16.31
CA PHE A 53 19.36 4.41 -17.31
C PHE A 53 18.09 5.24 -17.45
N LEU A 54 16.92 4.64 -17.20
CA LEU A 54 15.61 5.27 -17.41
C LEU A 54 15.15 6.15 -16.23
N THR A 55 15.69 5.95 -15.02
CA THR A 55 15.28 6.73 -13.84
C THR A 55 15.90 8.12 -13.84
N LYS A 56 15.18 9.12 -14.37
CA LYS A 56 15.46 10.53 -14.02
C LYS A 56 14.94 10.76 -12.60
N LYS A 57 15.83 11.13 -11.67
CA LYS A 57 15.44 11.50 -10.30
C LYS A 57 14.48 12.68 -10.37
N ARG A 58 13.19 12.45 -10.09
CA ARG A 58 12.21 13.53 -10.01
C ARG A 58 12.45 14.28 -8.70
N GLU A 59 12.57 15.61 -8.79
CA GLU A 59 12.51 16.51 -7.64
C GLU A 59 11.13 16.33 -7.00
N GLU A 60 11.06 15.62 -5.88
CA GLU A 60 9.81 15.45 -5.15
C GLU A 60 9.42 16.79 -4.53
N GLY A 61 8.24 17.30 -4.88
CA GLY A 61 7.67 18.50 -4.25
C GLY A 61 7.54 18.36 -2.72
N PRO A 62 7.14 19.43 -2.01
CA PRO A 62 7.13 19.44 -0.55
C PRO A 62 6.31 18.27 0.02
N GLN A 63 7.00 17.31 0.66
CA GLN A 63 6.38 16.15 1.28
C GLN A 63 5.98 16.43 2.72
N LYS A 64 4.85 15.86 3.16
CA LYS A 64 4.52 15.80 4.59
C LYS A 64 5.66 15.07 5.33
N PRO A 65 6.07 15.53 6.52
CA PRO A 65 7.15 14.89 7.27
C PRO A 65 6.78 13.45 7.58
N LYS A 66 7.74 12.55 7.39
CA LYS A 66 7.64 11.12 7.70
C LYS A 66 8.55 10.79 8.87
N TYR A 67 8.23 9.71 9.57
CA TYR A 67 9.08 9.20 10.63
C TYR A 67 10.44 8.75 10.09
N LYS A 68 11.52 9.11 10.80
CA LYS A 68 12.93 8.85 10.42
C LYS A 68 13.70 8.05 11.46
N GLY A 69 13.04 7.55 12.50
CA GLY A 69 13.68 6.81 13.60
C GLY A 69 13.84 5.31 13.34
N PRO A 70 14.16 4.51 14.38
CA PRO A 70 14.30 3.06 14.28
C PRO A 70 13.05 2.37 13.73
N ARG A 71 13.20 1.19 13.12
CA ARG A 71 12.03 0.50 12.53
C ARG A 71 10.92 0.29 13.57
N PRO A 72 9.70 0.78 13.32
CA PRO A 72 8.58 0.60 14.24
C PRO A 72 8.16 -0.87 14.30
N PRO A 73 7.57 -1.32 15.42
CA PRO A 73 6.85 -2.57 15.47
C PRO A 73 5.78 -2.64 14.38
N PRO A 74 5.62 -3.79 13.69
CA PRO A 74 4.59 -3.93 12.69
C PRO A 74 3.20 -3.86 13.34
N ASN A 75 2.25 -3.28 12.62
CA ASN A 75 0.83 -3.32 12.97
C ASN A 75 0.02 -3.93 11.82
N ARG A 76 -1.19 -4.40 12.12
CA ARG A 76 -2.11 -5.02 11.16
C ARG A 76 -2.41 -4.19 9.92
N PHE A 77 -2.30 -2.87 10.01
CA PHE A 77 -2.68 -1.94 8.95
C PHE A 77 -1.50 -1.40 8.15
N GLY A 78 -0.26 -1.78 8.49
CA GLY A 78 0.95 -1.22 7.87
C GLY A 78 1.10 0.31 8.03
N ILE A 79 0.39 0.91 8.98
CA ILE A 79 0.41 2.37 9.17
C ILE A 79 1.72 2.75 9.84
N LEU A 80 2.49 3.62 9.20
CA LEU A 80 3.72 4.16 9.79
C LEU A 80 3.39 5.09 10.97
N PRO A 81 4.24 5.12 12.00
CA PRO A 81 4.10 6.06 13.10
C PRO A 81 4.18 7.50 12.59
N GLY A 82 3.61 8.43 13.36
CA GLY A 82 3.75 9.85 13.09
C GLY A 82 5.21 10.30 13.12
N TYR A 83 5.52 11.37 12.38
CA TYR A 83 6.90 11.87 12.27
C TYR A 83 7.57 12.26 13.59
N ARG A 84 6.77 12.49 14.65
CA ARG A 84 7.22 12.87 16.01
C ARG A 84 7.29 11.71 16.99
N TRP A 85 7.00 10.49 16.54
CA TRP A 85 7.10 9.33 17.43
C TRP A 85 8.55 9.17 17.91
N ASP A 86 8.74 8.84 19.18
CA ASP A 86 10.05 8.78 19.83
C ASP A 86 10.75 7.42 19.68
N GLY A 87 10.09 6.44 19.05
CA GLY A 87 10.63 5.10 18.84
C GLY A 87 10.37 4.13 19.99
N VAL A 88 9.76 4.57 21.10
CA VAL A 88 9.46 3.71 22.24
C VAL A 88 8.06 3.13 22.08
N ASP A 89 7.97 1.80 22.02
CA ASP A 89 6.70 1.08 22.04
C ASP A 89 6.07 1.14 23.43
N ARG A 90 4.84 1.64 23.51
CA ARG A 90 4.04 1.76 24.74
C ARG A 90 2.77 0.92 24.69
N GLY A 91 2.69 -0.04 23.76
CA GLY A 91 1.55 -0.94 23.63
C GLY A 91 1.52 -2.04 24.69
N ASN A 92 0.37 -2.71 24.81
CA ASN A 92 0.18 -3.90 25.65
C ASN A 92 0.67 -5.22 24.99
N GLY A 93 1.40 -5.12 23.87
CA GLY A 93 1.85 -6.26 23.07
C GLY A 93 0.77 -6.98 22.26
N PHE A 94 -0.42 -6.41 22.08
CA PHE A 94 -1.52 -7.03 21.32
C PHE A 94 -1.13 -7.36 19.88
N GLU A 95 -0.53 -6.42 19.16
CA GLU A 95 -0.16 -6.61 17.75
C GLU A 95 0.83 -7.78 17.59
N ALA A 96 1.82 -7.90 18.48
CA ALA A 96 2.75 -9.02 18.50
C ALA A 96 2.05 -10.37 18.76
N LYS A 97 1.14 -10.42 19.75
CA LYS A 97 0.33 -11.62 20.04
C LYS A 97 -0.55 -12.00 18.85
N TYR A 98 -1.13 -11.01 18.17
CA TYR A 98 -1.98 -11.22 16.99
C TYR A 98 -1.20 -11.86 15.85
N PHE A 99 -0.01 -11.34 15.52
CA PHE A 99 0.81 -11.92 14.45
C PHE A 99 1.24 -13.35 14.76
N ARG A 100 1.64 -13.62 16.01
CA ARG A 100 1.98 -14.98 16.45
C ARG A 100 0.79 -15.94 16.27
N ALA A 101 -0.39 -15.58 16.78
CA ALA A 101 -1.59 -16.41 16.68
C ALA A 101 -2.02 -16.64 15.21
N ARG A 102 -1.84 -15.64 14.34
CA ARG A 102 -2.10 -15.76 12.91
C ARG A 102 -1.16 -16.76 12.25
N ASN A 103 0.14 -16.68 12.54
CA ASN A 103 1.14 -17.59 11.98
C ASN A 103 0.90 -19.03 12.45
N GLU A 104 0.64 -19.23 13.74
CA GLU A 104 0.31 -20.55 14.31
C GLU A 104 -0.90 -21.19 13.62
N ARG A 105 -1.94 -20.40 13.34
CA ARG A 105 -3.13 -20.86 12.62
C ARG A 105 -2.82 -21.28 11.19
N GLU A 106 -2.03 -20.50 10.45
CA GLU A 106 -1.63 -20.83 9.07
C GLU A 106 -0.70 -22.05 9.03
N ASP A 107 0.22 -22.17 9.99
CA ASP A 107 1.11 -23.32 10.10
C ASP A 107 0.35 -24.61 10.39
N ARG A 108 -0.67 -24.57 11.26
CA ARG A 108 -1.55 -25.71 11.50
C ARG A 108 -2.27 -26.15 10.23
N LYS A 109 -2.91 -25.22 9.51
CA LYS A 109 -3.57 -25.52 8.23
C LYS A 109 -2.62 -26.16 7.22
N ARG A 110 -1.37 -25.70 7.15
CA ARG A 110 -0.35 -26.24 6.23
C ARG A 110 0.11 -27.64 6.64
N ARG A 111 0.11 -27.97 7.93
CA ARG A 111 0.48 -29.30 8.44
C ARG A 111 -0.64 -30.33 8.28
N ASP A 112 -1.89 -29.89 8.30
CA ASP A 112 -3.07 -30.75 8.20
C ASP A 112 -3.43 -31.11 6.73
N TYR A 113 -2.69 -30.57 5.74
CA TYR A 113 -2.81 -30.86 4.32
C TYR A 113 -1.66 -31.76 3.85
#